data_AF-H6N3G6-F1
#
_entry.id   AF-H6N3G6-F1
#
_cell.length_a   1.000
_cell.length_b   1.000
_cell.length_c   1.000
_cell.angle_alpha   90.00
_cell.angle_beta   90.00
_cell.angle_gamma   90.00
#
_symmetry.space_group_name_H-M   'P 1'
#
loop_
_entity.id
_entity.type
_entity.pdbx_description
1 polymer ?
#
loop_
_entity_poly.entity_id
_entity_poly.type
_entity_poly.pdbx_seq_one_letter_code
_entity_poly.pdbx_strand_id
1 'polypeptide(L)'
;MATVKIAASQATWGDKVSQYSKAIVTGVGFASATVTDIVSAVGTHIPATELAWINGAIGAATLIATYLSRNTEILKELADDTEEVVHQIDPKP
;
A
#
# COMPACT_ATOMS: atom_id res chain seq x y z
N MET A 1 2.59 -20.38 -1.63
CA MET A 1 3.53 -19.64 -2.51
C MET A 1 4.68 -19.13 -1.67
N ALA A 2 5.91 -19.59 -1.95
CA ALA A 2 7.08 -19.10 -1.25
C ALA A 2 7.38 -17.66 -1.71
N THR A 3 7.41 -16.72 -0.78
CA THR A 3 7.83 -15.34 -1.04
C THR A 3 9.30 -15.35 -1.40
N VAL A 4 9.64 -15.29 -2.69
CA VAL A 4 11.03 -15.12 -3.13
C VAL A 4 11.48 -13.75 -2.63
N LYS A 5 12.38 -13.75 -1.65
CA LYS A 5 12.98 -12.54 -1.10
C LYS A 5 14.08 -12.09 -2.06
N ILE A 6 13.74 -11.22 -3.01
CA ILE A 6 14.73 -10.65 -3.94
C ILE A 6 15.69 -9.80 -3.11
N ALA A 7 16.99 -10.06 -3.20
CA ALA A 7 18.00 -9.27 -2.50
C ALA A 7 17.90 -7.80 -2.96
N ALA A 8 17.95 -6.85 -2.02
CA ALA A 8 17.74 -5.42 -2.33
C ALA A 8 18.72 -4.86 -3.38
N SER A 9 19.89 -5.49 -3.54
CA SER A 9 20.90 -5.17 -4.55
C SER A 9 20.56 -5.64 -5.98
N GLN A 10 19.55 -6.51 -6.14
CA GLN A 10 19.12 -7.08 -7.43
C GLN A 10 17.67 -6.75 -7.78
N ALA A 11 16.96 -6.01 -6.94
CA ALA A 11 15.57 -5.65 -7.17
C ALA A 11 15.45 -4.55 -8.23
N THR A 12 14.69 -4.82 -9.29
CA THR A 12 14.29 -3.82 -10.31
C THR A 12 13.51 -2.69 -9.65
N TRP A 13 13.33 -1.58 -10.37
CA TRP A 13 12.52 -0.48 -9.84
C TRP A 13 11.06 -0.93 -9.60
N GLY A 14 10.49 -1.75 -10.49
CA GLY A 14 9.16 -2.33 -10.32
C GLY A 14 9.04 -3.27 -9.11
N ASP A 15 10.08 -4.05 -8.79
CA ASP A 15 10.09 -4.89 -7.58
C ASP A 15 10.08 -4.05 -6.30
N LYS A 16 10.80 -2.93 -6.27
CA LYS A 16 10.81 -1.99 -5.14
C LYS A 16 9.44 -1.33 -4.98
N VAL A 17 8.84 -0.85 -6.08
CA VAL A 17 7.49 -0.25 -6.08
C VAL A 17 6.45 -1.26 -5.58
N SER A 18 6.52 -2.52 -6.02
CA SER A 18 5.65 -3.59 -5.53
C SER A 18 5.82 -3.86 -4.04
N GLN A 19 7.06 -3.91 -3.54
CA GLN A 19 7.33 -4.11 -2.10
C GLN A 19 6.83 -2.94 -1.24
N TYR A 20 7.11 -1.70 -1.63
CA TYR A 20 6.64 -0.52 -0.89
C TYR A 20 5.11 -0.42 -0.89
N SER A 21 4.47 -0.72 -2.02
CA SER A 21 3.02 -0.68 -2.12
C SER A 21 2.37 -1.75 -1.25
N LYS A 22 2.90 -2.98 -1.24
CA LYS A 22 2.45 -4.04 -0.31
C LYS A 22 2.63 -3.62 1.15
N ALA A 23 3.77 -3.03 1.50
CA ALA A 23 4.05 -2.55 2.85
C ALA A 23 3.06 -1.44 3.28
N ILE A 24 2.76 -0.49 2.40
CA ILE A 24 1.77 0.56 2.64
C ILE A 24 0.38 -0.04 2.86
N VAL A 25 -0.07 -0.94 1.98
CA VAL A 25 -1.39 -1.58 2.08
C VAL A 25 -1.50 -2.39 3.38
N THR A 26 -0.48 -3.18 3.71
CA THR A 26 -0.44 -3.94 4.97
C THR A 26 -0.45 -3.01 6.19
N GLY A 27 0.34 -1.94 6.18
CA GLY A 27 0.39 -0.97 7.27
C GLY A 27 -0.94 -0.26 7.50
N VAL A 28 -1.60 0.20 6.41
CA VAL A 28 -2.93 0.82 6.49
C VAL A 28 -3.97 -0.18 6.98
N GLY A 29 -3.92 -1.44 6.53
CA GLY A 29 -4.81 -2.49 7.01
C GLY A 29 -4.70 -2.73 8.52
N PHE A 30 -3.47 -2.85 9.04
CA PHE A 30 -3.23 -3.00 10.48
C PHE A 30 -3.69 -1.79 11.30
N ALA A 31 -3.44 -0.57 10.81
CA ALA A 31 -3.87 0.65 11.47
C ALA A 31 -5.41 0.72 11.54
N SER A 32 -6.10 0.49 10.43
CA SER A 32 -7.57 0.47 10.38
C SER A 32 -8.18 -0.58 11.29
N ALA A 33 -7.60 -1.79 11.35
CA ALA A 33 -8.05 -2.85 12.25
C ALA A 33 -7.89 -2.44 13.72
N THR A 34 -6.74 -1.89 14.09
CA THR A 34 -6.47 -1.41 15.45
C THR A 34 -7.45 -0.32 15.87
N VAL A 35 -7.73 0.65 14.99
CA VAL A 35 -8.71 1.71 15.28
C VAL A 35 -10.11 1.12 15.44
N THR A 36 -10.49 0.15 14.60
CA THR A 36 -11.78 -0.54 14.73
C THR A 36 -11.92 -1.29 16.05
N ASP A 37 -10.85 -1.94 16.53
CA ASP A 37 -10.84 -2.63 17.82
C ASP A 37 -10.96 -1.64 19.00
N ILE A 38 -10.24 -0.51 18.95
CA ILE A 38 -10.35 0.55 19.95
C ILE A 38 -11.78 1.11 19.96
N VAL A 39 -12.32 1.45 18.78
CA VAL A 39 -13.69 1.95 18.64
C VAL A 39 -14.71 0.93 19.15
N SER A 40 -14.49 -0.37 18.94
CA SER A 40 -15.38 -1.40 19.48
C SER A 40 -15.28 -1.53 21.00
N ALA A 41 -14.08 -1.35 21.57
CA ALA A 41 -13.84 -1.47 23.00
C ALA A 41 -14.33 -0.26 23.81
N VAL A 42 -14.24 0.96 23.26
CA VAL A 42 -14.61 2.20 23.96
C VAL A 42 -15.73 2.99 23.29
N GLY A 43 -16.33 2.48 22.22
CA GLY A 43 -17.29 3.20 21.38
C GLY A 43 -18.56 3.65 22.11
N THR A 44 -18.96 2.96 23.18
CA THR A 44 -20.06 3.38 24.06
C THR A 44 -19.78 4.70 24.81
N HIS A 45 -18.52 5.13 24.84
CA HIS A 45 -18.07 6.39 25.45
C HIS A 45 -17.76 7.49 24.42
N ILE A 46 -17.84 7.17 23.12
CA ILE A 46 -17.62 8.13 22.04
C ILE A 46 -18.99 8.63 21.56
N PRO A 47 -19.23 9.94 21.45
CA PRO A 47 -20.49 10.41 20.92
C PRO A 47 -20.66 10.03 19.44
N ALA A 48 -21.91 9.84 19.02
CA ALA A 48 -22.22 9.22 17.73
C ALA A 48 -21.65 10.01 16.52
N THR A 49 -21.52 11.33 16.65
CA THR A 49 -21.01 12.20 15.60
C THR A 49 -19.51 11.98 15.37
N GLU A 50 -18.71 11.89 16.42
CA GLU A 50 -17.28 11.58 16.34
C GLU A 50 -17.04 10.16 15.83
N LEU A 51 -17.86 9.20 16.26
CA LEU A 51 -17.87 7.83 15.75
C LEU A 51 -18.08 7.77 14.22
N ALA A 52 -19.01 8.58 13.69
CA ALA A 52 -19.26 8.65 12.26
C ALA A 52 -18.05 9.21 11.48
N TRP A 53 -17.38 10.23 12.01
CA TRP A 53 -16.15 10.77 11.41
C TRP A 53 -15.00 9.76 11.43
N ILE A 54 -14.82 9.04 12.55
CA ILE A 54 -13.80 7.99 12.68
C ILE A 54 -14.05 6.88 11.65
N ASN A 55 -15.29 6.37 11.58
CA ASN A 55 -15.65 5.33 10.60
C ASN A 55 -15.49 5.82 9.15
N GLY A 56 -15.84 7.08 8.88
CA GLY A 56 -15.62 7.70 7.56
C GLY A 56 -14.15 7.77 7.17
N ALA A 57 -13.26 8.16 8.10
CA ALA A 57 -11.83 8.20 7.89
C ALA A 57 -11.23 6.81 7.65
N ILE A 58 -11.64 5.80 8.43
CA ILE A 58 -11.24 4.39 8.24
C ILE A 58 -11.68 3.88 6.86
N GLY A 59 -12.93 4.15 6.48
CA GLY A 59 -13.47 3.78 5.18
C GLY A 59 -12.68 4.39 4.02
N ALA A 60 -12.39 5.69 4.10
CA ALA A 60 -11.59 6.40 3.09
C ALA A 60 -10.16 5.83 2.98
N ALA A 61 -9.47 5.62 4.11
CA ALA A 61 -8.14 5.02 4.13
C ALA A 61 -8.14 3.60 3.52
N THR A 62 -9.16 2.81 3.84
CA THR A 62 -9.34 1.45 3.31
C THR A 62 -9.57 1.46 1.80
N LEU A 63 -10.38 2.39 1.28
CA LEU A 63 -10.61 2.56 -0.15
C LEU A 63 -9.32 2.96 -0.88
N ILE A 64 -8.56 3.91 -0.33
CA ILE A 64 -7.26 4.35 -0.88
C ILE A 64 -6.28 3.17 -0.90
N ALA A 65 -6.14 2.43 0.21
CA ALA A 65 -5.27 1.26 0.27
C ALA A 65 -5.70 0.17 -0.72
N THR A 66 -7.01 -0.08 -0.85
CA THR A 66 -7.54 -1.05 -1.82
C THR A 66 -7.26 -0.61 -3.26
N TYR A 67 -7.44 0.67 -3.57
CA TYR A 67 -7.12 1.24 -4.86
C TYR A 67 -5.62 1.10 -5.16
N LEU A 68 -4.74 1.49 -4.23
CA LEU A 68 -3.30 1.33 -4.38
C LEU A 68 -2.93 -0.14 -4.59
N SER A 69 -3.50 -1.06 -3.80
CA SER A 69 -3.29 -2.50 -3.93
C SER A 69 -3.65 -3.01 -5.33
N ARG A 70 -4.78 -2.58 -5.89
CA ARG A 70 -5.23 -2.98 -7.23
C ARG A 70 -4.40 -2.38 -8.34
N ASN A 71 -3.92 -1.15 -8.16
CA ASN A 71 -3.11 -0.46 -9.16
C ASN A 71 -1.61 -0.76 -9.03
N THR A 72 -1.19 -1.55 -8.02
CA THR A 72 0.21 -1.95 -7.86
C THR A 72 0.77 -2.68 -9.08
N GLU A 73 -0.05 -3.47 -9.78
CA GLU A 73 0.36 -4.18 -10.99
C GLU A 73 0.59 -3.20 -12.14
N ILE A 74 -0.31 -2.23 -12.32
CA ILE A 74 -0.16 -1.14 -13.30
C ILE A 74 1.08 -0.29 -12.98
N LEU A 75 1.28 0.07 -11.71
CA LEU A 75 2.45 0.84 -11.26
C LEU A 75 3.74 0.05 -11.43
N LYS A 76 3.70 -1.29 -11.32
CA LYS A 76 4.85 -2.16 -11.60
C LYS A 76 5.15 -2.20 -13.10
N GLU A 77 4.15 -2.39 -13.95
CA GLU A 77 4.34 -2.39 -15.41
C GLU A 77 4.91 -1.06 -15.90
N LEU A 78 4.32 0.07 -15.49
CA LEU A 78 4.86 1.40 -15.79
C LEU A 78 6.29 1.60 -15.27
N ALA A 79 6.61 0.99 -14.13
CA ALA A 79 7.94 1.05 -13.54
C ALA A 79 8.97 0.27 -14.35
N ASP A 80 8.63 -0.95 -14.75
CA ASP A 80 9.49 -1.83 -15.55
C ASP A 80 9.66 -1.25 -16.98
N ASP A 81 8.59 -0.71 -17.59
CA ASP A 81 8.64 -0.04 -18.90
C ASP A 81 9.53 1.21 -18.87
N THR A 82 9.46 1.99 -17.79
CA THR A 82 10.31 3.17 -17.62
C THR A 82 11.79 2.78 -17.48
N GLU A 83 12.09 1.68 -16.77
CA GLU A 83 13.45 1.16 -16.63
C GLU A 83 14.01 0.67 -17.98
N GLU A 84 13.19 0.00 -18.80
CA GLU A 84 13.59 -0.42 -20.15
C GLU A 84 13.88 0.78 -21.07
N VAL A 85 13.04 1.80 -21.05
CA VAL A 85 13.25 3.04 -21.82
C VAL A 85 14.52 3.75 -21.38
N VAL A 86 14.78 3.87 -20.07
CA VAL A 86 16.01 4.49 -19.56
C VAL A 86 17.25 3.72 -20.00
N HIS A 87 17.22 2.38 -19.97
CA HIS A 87 18.34 1.55 -20.45
C HIS A 87 18.60 1.67 -21.96
N GLN A 88 17.57 1.95 -22.76
CA GLN A 88 17.73 2.19 -24.20
C GLN A 88 18.33 3.56 -24.52
N ILE A 89 18.14 4.56 -23.65
CA ILE A 89 18.58 5.96 -23.88
C ILE A 89 19.97 6.24 -23.27
N ASP A 90 20.33 5.60 -22.15
CA ASP A 90 21.67 5.66 -21.54
C ASP A 90 22.22 4.24 -21.30
N PRO A 91 22.71 3.57 -22.37
CA PRO A 91 23.37 2.28 -22.24
C PRO A 91 24.73 2.50 -21.60
N LYS A 92 24.80 2.56 -20.26
CA LYS A 92 26.09 2.61 -19.58
C LYS A 92 26.95 1.38 -19.95
N PRO A 93 28.25 1.57 -20.20
CA PRO A 93 29.19 0.51 -20.61
C PRO A 93 29.42 -0.54 -19.51
#